data_AF-A0A7C4EXQ5-F1
#
_entry.id   AF-A0A7C4EXQ5-F1
#
_cell.length_a   1.000
_cell.length_b   1.000
_cell.length_c   1.000
_cell.angle_alpha   90.00
_cell.angle_beta   90.00
_cell.angle_gamma   90.00
#
_symmetry.space_group_name_H-M   'P 1'
#
loop_
_entity.id
_entity.type
_entity.pdbx_description
1 polymer ?
#
loop_
_entity_poly.entity_id
_entity_poly.type
_entity_poly.pdbx_seq_one_letter_code
_entity_poly.pdbx_strand_id
1 'polypeptide(L)'
;MRLTRSVFENDVFLDSAALRVILGRHPEMGRLERLEDEILAAISAPDFVLAGRYGNNIAVRKISAGFFLGSWLMVPYEEGGRVITAFVASDGEKMRERRLVLWRR
;
A
#
# COMPACT_ATOMS: atom_id res chain seq x y z
N MET A 1 -15.99 -0.11 -5.95
CA MET A 1 -15.32 -1.03 -5.01
C MET A 1 -14.52 -2.00 -5.84
N ARG A 2 -13.24 -2.14 -5.54
CA ARG A 2 -12.35 -3.11 -6.19
C ARG A 2 -11.80 -4.08 -5.16
N LEU A 3 -11.53 -5.31 -5.59
CA LEU A 3 -11.10 -6.40 -4.74
C LEU A 3 -9.74 -6.91 -5.22
N THR A 4 -8.89 -7.29 -4.28
CA THR A 4 -7.64 -8.01 -4.53
C THR A 4 -7.40 -9.00 -3.40
N ARG A 5 -6.51 -9.98 -3.61
CA ARG A 5 -6.05 -10.88 -2.55
C ARG A 5 -4.69 -10.45 -2.03
N SER A 6 -4.51 -10.47 -0.72
CA SER A 6 -3.20 -10.25 -0.09
C SER A 6 -2.29 -11.47 -0.29
N VAL A 7 -1.01 -11.31 0.06
CA VAL A 7 -0.04 -12.43 0.12
C VAL A 7 -0.36 -13.47 1.19
N PHE A 8 -1.31 -13.18 2.09
CA PHE A 8 -1.84 -14.11 3.09
C PHE A 8 -3.18 -14.72 2.67
N GLU A 9 -3.53 -14.61 1.38
CA GLU A 9 -4.73 -15.17 0.76
C GLU A 9 -6.07 -14.64 1.25
N ASN A 10 -6.08 -13.52 2.00
CA ASN A 10 -7.32 -12.86 2.40
C ASN A 10 -7.73 -11.82 1.37
N ASP A 11 -9.04 -11.64 1.23
CA ASP A 11 -9.62 -10.60 0.39
C ASP A 11 -9.43 -9.23 1.04
N VAL A 12 -9.03 -8.25 0.22
CA VAL A 12 -8.85 -6.85 0.62
C VAL A 12 -9.54 -5.96 -0.39
N PHE A 13 -10.39 -5.04 0.07
CA PHE A 13 -11.14 -4.14 -0.79
C PHE A 13 -10.67 -2.69 -0.73
N LEU A 14 -10.69 -2.06 -1.91
CA LEU A 14 -10.48 -0.63 -2.09
C LEU A 14 -11.81 0.02 -2.49
N ASP A 15 -12.30 0.92 -1.63
CA ASP A 15 -13.52 1.67 -1.88
C ASP A 15 -13.25 3.15 -2.20
N SER A 16 -14.28 3.84 -2.68
CA SER A 16 -14.18 5.25 -3.05
C SER A 16 -13.98 6.18 -1.85
N ALA A 17 -14.35 5.76 -0.64
CA ALA A 17 -14.10 6.54 0.56
C ALA A 17 -12.61 6.52 0.93
N ALA A 18 -11.96 5.35 0.85
CA ALA A 18 -10.52 5.22 1.00
C ALA A 18 -9.76 6.07 -0.03
N LEU A 19 -10.17 6.06 -1.30
CA LEU A 19 -9.57 6.91 -2.33
C LEU A 19 -9.69 8.40 -2.02
N ARG A 20 -10.86 8.85 -1.55
CA ARG A 20 -11.05 10.25 -1.12
C ARG A 20 -10.15 10.62 0.06
N VAL A 21 -9.99 9.71 1.03
CA VAL A 21 -9.08 9.92 2.17
C VAL A 21 -7.63 10.03 1.69
N ILE A 22 -7.22 9.14 0.78
CA ILE A 22 -5.87 9.13 0.21
C ILE A 22 -5.59 10.45 -0.50
N LEU A 23 -6.43 10.85 -1.46
CA LEU A 23 -6.22 12.07 -2.23
C LEU A 23 -6.39 13.34 -1.38
N GLY A 24 -7.21 13.30 -0.33
CA GLY A 24 -7.38 14.42 0.60
C GLY A 24 -6.18 14.64 1.52
N ARG A 25 -5.47 13.57 1.90
CA ARG A 25 -4.27 13.64 2.76
C ARG A 25 -2.96 13.71 1.98
N HIS A 26 -2.95 13.10 0.80
CA HIS A 26 -1.81 12.95 -0.08
C HIS A 26 -2.22 13.32 -1.51
N PRO A 27 -2.47 14.61 -1.79
CA PRO A 27 -2.88 15.06 -3.13
C PRO A 27 -1.85 14.72 -4.22
N GLU A 28 -0.58 14.58 -3.85
CA GLU A 28 0.50 14.13 -4.73
C GLU A 28 0.25 12.73 -5.31
N MET A 29 -0.53 11.88 -4.62
CA MET A 29 -0.92 10.55 -5.11
C MET A 29 -1.76 10.64 -6.39
N GLY A 30 -2.41 11.77 -6.65
CA GLY A 30 -3.11 12.01 -7.91
C GLY A 30 -2.20 12.05 -9.14
N ARG A 31 -0.87 12.10 -8.95
CA ARG A 31 0.13 11.99 -10.03
C ARG A 31 0.48 10.54 -10.39
N LEU A 32 0.04 9.56 -9.61
CA LEU A 32 0.15 8.16 -10.00
C LEU A 32 -0.92 7.85 -11.05
N GLU A 33 -0.46 7.62 -12.28
CA GLU A 33 -1.32 7.05 -13.31
C GLU A 33 -1.90 5.73 -12.78
N ARG A 34 -3.22 5.58 -12.87
CA ARG A 34 -3.91 4.39 -12.35
C ARG A 34 -3.63 4.09 -10.86
N LEU A 35 -3.71 5.12 -10.01
CA LEU A 35 -3.55 5.01 -8.55
C LEU A 35 -4.21 3.77 -7.93
N GLU A 36 -5.45 3.46 -8.31
CA GLU A 36 -6.16 2.26 -7.83
C GLU A 36 -5.42 0.96 -8.17
N ASP A 37 -4.92 0.83 -9.40
CA ASP A 37 -4.20 -0.37 -9.84
C ASP A 37 -2.90 -0.52 -9.06
N GLU A 38 -2.16 0.58 -8.84
CA GLU A 38 -0.91 0.56 -8.06
C GLU A 38 -1.15 0.16 -6.59
N ILE A 39 -2.22 0.65 -5.97
CA ILE A 39 -2.61 0.27 -4.60
C ILE A 39 -2.93 -1.23 -4.53
N LEU A 40 -3.75 -1.74 -5.45
CA LEU A 40 -4.13 -3.16 -5.46
C LEU A 40 -2.94 -4.07 -5.79
N ALA A 41 -2.03 -3.59 -6.63
CA ALA A 41 -0.80 -4.28 -6.99
C ALA A 41 0.20 -4.31 -5.82
N ALA A 42 0.23 -3.28 -4.97
CA ALA A 42 1.00 -3.29 -3.74
C ALA A 42 0.50 -4.36 -2.76
N ILE A 43 -0.82 -4.58 -2.65
CA ILE A 43 -1.38 -5.60 -1.74
C ILE A 43 -1.17 -7.03 -2.26
N SER A 44 -1.40 -7.25 -3.56
CA SER A 44 -1.30 -8.58 -4.17
C SER A 44 0.13 -9.02 -4.50
N ALA A 45 0.99 -8.07 -4.81
CA ALA A 45 2.38 -8.33 -5.13
C ALA A 45 3.29 -7.26 -4.49
N PRO A 46 3.36 -7.21 -3.15
CA PRO A 46 4.31 -6.36 -2.43
C PRO A 46 5.75 -6.87 -2.60
N ASP A 47 6.71 -6.00 -2.35
CA ASP A 47 8.10 -6.40 -2.10
C ASP A 47 8.23 -6.96 -0.68
N PHE A 48 7.52 -6.37 0.29
CA PHE A 48 7.39 -6.89 1.65
C PHE A 48 6.13 -6.36 2.36
N VAL A 49 5.73 -7.06 3.41
CA VAL A 49 4.64 -6.65 4.31
C VAL A 49 5.19 -6.41 5.71
N LEU A 50 4.85 -5.27 6.30
CA LEU A 50 5.25 -4.87 7.65
C LEU A 50 4.06 -4.90 8.60
N ALA A 51 4.34 -5.12 9.88
CA ALA A 51 3.39 -4.90 10.94
C ALA A 51 3.05 -3.40 11.07
N GLY A 52 1.77 -3.09 10.91
CA GLY A 52 1.17 -1.80 11.19
C GLY A 52 0.84 -1.61 12.67
N ARG A 53 0.16 -0.51 12.98
CA ARG A 53 -0.41 -0.29 14.32
C ARG A 53 -1.78 -0.99 14.40
N TYR A 54 -2.18 -1.37 15.62
CA TYR A 54 -3.50 -1.94 15.92
C TYR A 54 -3.84 -3.21 15.13
N GLY A 55 -2.85 -4.04 14.79
CA GLY A 55 -3.06 -5.29 14.06
C GLY A 55 -3.19 -5.14 12.54
N ASN A 56 -3.03 -3.94 12.00
CA ASN A 56 -3.09 -3.71 10.55
C ASN A 56 -1.79 -4.17 9.87
N ASN A 57 -1.89 -4.50 8.58
CA ASN A 57 -0.74 -4.80 7.74
C ASN A 57 -0.36 -3.58 6.89
N ILE A 58 0.91 -3.46 6.51
CA ILE A 58 1.39 -2.44 5.59
C ILE A 58 2.07 -3.15 4.43
N ALA A 59 1.40 -3.17 3.28
CA ALA A 59 2.01 -3.63 2.05
C ALA A 59 2.95 -2.55 1.52
N VAL A 60 4.16 -2.93 1.17
CA VAL A 60 5.18 -2.02 0.66
C VAL A 60 5.64 -2.51 -0.70
N ARG A 61 5.60 -1.62 -1.69
CA ARG A 61 6.02 -1.90 -3.06
C ARG A 61 6.85 -0.76 -3.62
N LYS A 62 7.96 -1.08 -4.28
CA LYS A 62 8.79 -0.09 -4.96
C LYS A 62 8.12 0.36 -6.26
N ILE A 63 8.07 1.67 -6.46
CA ILE A 63 7.53 2.28 -7.67
C ILE A 63 8.63 2.27 -8.74
N SER A 64 8.37 1.57 -9.85
CA SER A 64 9.35 1.34 -10.92
C SER A 64 9.16 2.24 -12.16
N ALA A 65 8.17 3.13 -12.15
CA ALA A 65 7.90 4.04 -13.28
C ALA A 65 7.19 5.33 -12.82
N GLY A 66 7.19 6.34 -13.70
CA GLY A 66 6.42 7.57 -13.54
C GLY A 66 7.00 8.57 -12.53
N PHE A 67 6.15 9.48 -12.04
CA PHE A 67 6.54 10.63 -11.23
C PHE A 67 7.28 10.25 -9.93
N PHE A 68 6.94 9.10 -9.34
CA PHE A 68 7.51 8.60 -8.08
C PHE A 68 8.55 7.50 -8.27
N LEU A 69 9.15 7.39 -9.46
CA LEU A 69 10.18 6.39 -9.76
C LEU A 69 11.24 6.32 -8.65
N GLY A 70 11.50 5.10 -8.17
CA GLY A 70 12.49 4.82 -7.13
C GLY A 70 11.98 5.01 -5.70
N SER A 71 10.80 5.61 -5.51
CA SER A 71 10.14 5.71 -4.22
C SER A 71 9.38 4.43 -3.87
N TRP A 72 8.83 4.38 -2.67
CA TRP A 72 8.09 3.24 -2.14
C TRP A 72 6.63 3.62 -1.90
N LEU A 73 5.72 2.85 -2.46
CA LEU A 73 4.30 2.90 -2.16
C LEU A 73 4.03 2.10 -0.89
N MET A 74 3.45 2.75 0.10
CA MET A 74 3.03 2.12 1.36
C MET A 74 1.52 2.12 1.44
N VAL A 75 0.94 0.95 1.66
CA VAL A 75 -0.51 0.73 1.71
C VAL A 75 -0.88 0.03 3.01
N PRO A 76 -1.28 0.76 4.06
CA PRO A 76 -1.90 0.18 5.25
C PRO A 76 -3.28 -0.42 4.94
N TYR A 77 -3.52 -1.66 5.36
CA TYR A 77 -4.75 -2.40 5.14
C TYR A 77 -5.08 -3.39 6.26
N GLU A 78 -6.33 -3.85 6.28
CA GLU A 78 -6.84 -4.91 7.17
C GLU A 78 -6.96 -6.22 6.38
N GLU A 79 -6.47 -7.34 6.91
CA GLU A 79 -6.72 -8.66 6.34
C GLU A 79 -8.22 -9.00 6.41
N GLY A 80 -8.82 -9.41 5.29
CA GLY A 80 -10.27 -9.62 5.21
C GLY A 80 -11.09 -8.32 5.26
N GLY A 81 -10.42 -7.18 5.19
CA GLY A 81 -11.01 -5.85 5.36
C GLY A 81 -10.60 -4.92 4.22
N ARG A 82 -10.31 -3.66 4.57
CA ARG A 82 -10.14 -2.60 3.58
C ARG A 82 -8.75 -1.98 3.55
N VAL A 83 -8.47 -1.31 2.45
CA VAL A 83 -7.41 -0.29 2.39
C VAL A 83 -7.78 0.87 3.29
N ILE A 84 -6.91 1.20 4.24
CA ILE A 84 -7.10 2.31 5.17
C ILE A 84 -6.64 3.62 4.53
N THR A 85 -5.45 3.59 3.91
CA THR A 85 -4.82 4.72 3.22
C THR A 85 -3.69 4.21 2.32
N ALA A 86 -3.05 5.11 1.58
CA ALA A 86 -1.82 4.87 0.84
C ALA A 86 -1.01 6.16 0.77
N PHE A 87 0.32 6.04 0.74
CA PHE A 87 1.22 7.18 0.59
C PHE A 87 2.57 6.73 0.01
N VAL A 88 3.32 7.69 -0.55
CA VAL A 88 4.67 7.45 -1.06
C VAL A 88 5.70 7.84 0.00
N ALA A 89 6.73 7.02 0.15
CA ALA A 89 7.90 7.31 0.99
C ALA A 89 9.18 7.19 0.16
N SER A 90 10.13 8.09 0.37
CA SER A 90 11.43 8.08 -0.32
C SER A 90 12.34 6.95 0.16
N ASP A 91 12.10 6.39 1.36
CA ASP A 91 12.97 5.40 1.99
C ASP A 91 12.15 4.30 2.68
N GLY A 92 11.77 3.27 1.91
CA GLY A 92 11.03 2.11 2.39
C GLY A 92 11.91 1.13 3.18
N GLU A 93 13.21 1.08 2.90
CA GLU A 93 14.15 0.19 3.59
C GLU A 93 14.31 0.57 5.06
N LYS A 94 14.41 1.88 5.36
CA LYS A 94 14.43 2.37 6.73
C LYS A 94 13.17 2.03 7.52
N MET A 95 12.01 1.90 6.85
CA MET A 95 10.79 1.44 7.51
C MET A 95 10.81 -0.06 7.79
N ARG A 96 11.44 -0.85 6.90
CA ARG A 96 11.68 -2.29 7.09
C ARG A 96 12.55 -2.54 8.33
N GLU A 97 13.60 -1.75 8.54
CA GLU A 97 14.48 -1.87 9.71
C GLU A 97 13.78 -1.52 11.04
N ARG A 98 12.77 -0.65 11.00
CA ARG A 98 12.10 -0.12 12.19
C ARG A 98 10.85 -0.89 12.61
N ARG A 99 10.42 -1.87 11.79
CA ARG A 99 9.15 -2.58 11.98
C ARG A 99 9.37 -4.08 11.82
N LEU A 100 8.52 -4.85 12.48
CA LEU A 100 8.46 -6.28 12.26
C LEU A 100 8.03 -6.57 10.82
N VAL A 101 8.85 -7.33 10.09
CA VAL A 101 8.52 -7.83 8.75
C VAL A 101 7.67 -9.07 8.91
N LEU A 102 6.46 -9.05 8.36
CA LEU A 102 5.52 -10.17 8.40
C LEU A 102 5.69 -11.10 7.19
N TRP A 103 6.09 -10.53 6.04
CA TRP A 103 6.29 -11.28 4.80
C TRP A 103 7.29 -10.55 3.88
N ARG A 104 8.01 -11.29 3.04
CA ARG A 104 8.96 -10.76 2.05
C ARG A 104 9.04 -11.67 0.82
N ARG A 105 9.18 -11.06 -0.37
CA ARG A 105 9.49 -11.76 -1.62
C ARG A 105 10.96 -12.18 -1.73
#